data_AF-A0A1F3BWA1-F1
#
_entry.id   AF-A0A1F3BWA1-F1
#
_cell.length_a   1.000
_cell.length_b   1.000
_cell.length_c   1.000
_cell.angle_alpha   90.00
_cell.angle_beta   90.00
_cell.angle_gamma   90.00
#
_symmetry.space_group_name_H-M   'P 1'
#
loop_
_entity.id
_entity.type
_entity.pdbx_description
1 polymer ?
#
loop_
_entity_poly.entity_id
_entity_poly.type
_entity_poly.pdbx_seq_one_letter_code
_entity_poly.pdbx_strand_id
1 'polypeptide(L)'
;MSSLFVEYIYSQNNAIDSTLIKYLRVDYAIPDQPAFKLLGTNPSDILRPSNTNELSAISSSFMEGSSIVIPKSFSLEVAPMLLAKSNKLTLSDYIDKKFLYRAKVSVGTQKSLVDTVEKYKIALGFRFTLIDNSDLKTNKNYINQIFDITAEKTEWENIYKIEYLKIVNKTILDYIENKALQDSVQNYIDKKITEKFNENYFDDRLEKLKEKFKQDTWNADKWDVALAFLTESPDSLAKNIQFTGVGVWTTYAHGFKNWGQLLIGASYNYLSFDSLIVATSKIENFSNHKLSVASRLYFGSNNFKGFLEGQFDYRSLNTSNNALINLGTEMNIYDGIWINLNVGYTFNDVFTENNSSNLFSSFDIRIQIPEKLKFF
;
A
#
# COMPACT_ATOMS: atom_id res chain seq x y z
N MET A 1 13.83 18.43 43.92
CA MET A 1 13.80 18.95 42.53
C MET A 1 13.88 17.80 41.50
N SER A 2 13.41 16.57 41.81
CA SER A 2 14.01 15.35 41.22
C SER A 2 13.10 14.30 40.58
N SER A 3 11.75 14.40 40.63
CA SER A 3 10.87 13.47 39.87
C SER A 3 9.99 14.21 38.86
N LEU A 4 9.34 15.29 39.29
CA LEU A 4 8.45 16.09 38.44
C LEU A 4 9.14 16.73 37.23
N PHE A 5 10.42 17.13 37.37
CA PHE A 5 11.18 17.71 36.26
C PHE A 5 11.60 16.64 35.24
N VAL A 6 11.88 15.42 35.70
CA VAL A 6 12.19 14.27 34.83
C VAL A 6 10.94 13.80 34.11
N GLU A 7 9.80 13.73 34.79
CA GLU A 7 8.49 13.44 34.19
C GLU A 7 8.08 14.50 33.17
N TYR A 8 8.36 15.78 33.41
CA TYR A 8 8.11 16.86 32.46
C TYR A 8 8.98 16.76 31.20
N ILE A 9 10.26 16.42 31.34
CA ILE A 9 11.13 16.16 30.17
C ILE A 9 10.67 14.90 29.42
N TYR A 10 10.28 13.84 30.13
CA TYR A 10 9.75 12.63 29.52
C TYR A 10 8.42 12.85 28.80
N SER A 11 7.52 13.69 29.34
CA SER A 11 6.23 14.00 28.71
C SER A 11 6.40 14.84 27.44
N GLN A 12 7.38 15.76 27.42
CA GLN A 12 7.74 16.49 26.20
C GLN A 12 8.27 15.55 25.11
N ASN A 13 9.11 14.58 25.46
CA ASN A 13 9.59 13.57 24.50
C ASN A 13 8.45 12.71 23.92
N ASN A 14 7.45 12.33 24.73
CA ASN A 14 6.30 11.56 24.26
C ASN A 14 5.36 12.38 23.34
N ALA A 15 5.22 13.70 23.58
CA ALA A 15 4.42 14.59 22.74
C ALA A 15 5.06 14.85 21.37
N ILE A 16 6.40 14.88 21.32
CA ILE A 16 7.17 14.94 20.07
C ILE A 16 6.93 13.65 19.26
N ASP A 17 6.93 12.48 19.90
CA ASP A 17 6.72 11.17 19.26
C ASP A 17 5.30 11.04 18.64
N SER A 18 4.24 11.49 19.33
CA SER A 18 2.88 11.42 18.80
C SER A 18 2.66 12.36 17.61
N THR A 19 3.27 13.55 17.64
CA THR A 19 3.24 14.52 16.54
C THR A 19 4.01 13.98 15.32
N LEU A 20 5.17 13.36 15.54
CA LEU A 20 5.98 12.71 14.50
C LEU A 20 5.19 11.67 13.71
N ILE A 21 4.44 10.79 14.39
CA ILE A 21 3.69 9.70 13.73
C ILE A 21 2.68 10.21 12.69
N LYS A 22 2.02 11.35 12.94
CA LYS A 22 1.06 11.98 12.01
C LYS A 22 1.72 12.33 10.66
N TYR A 23 2.95 12.81 10.67
CA TYR A 23 3.66 13.27 9.46
C TYR A 23 4.47 12.17 8.77
N LEU A 24 4.36 10.92 9.25
CA LEU A 24 5.07 9.74 8.73
C LEU A 24 4.19 8.79 7.90
N ARG A 25 2.95 9.19 7.56
CA ARG A 25 2.05 8.45 6.65
C ARG A 25 2.09 9.06 5.26
N VAL A 26 2.15 8.26 4.19
CA VAL A 26 2.20 8.75 2.81
C VAL A 26 1.30 7.94 1.89
N ASP A 27 0.53 8.66 1.09
CA ASP A 27 -0.32 8.09 0.06
C ASP A 27 0.41 8.01 -1.29
N TYR A 28 0.73 6.78 -1.66
CA TYR A 28 1.22 6.38 -2.97
C TYR A 28 0.23 5.45 -3.65
N ALA A 29 0.48 5.12 -4.92
CA ALA A 29 -0.33 4.16 -5.68
C ALA A 29 -0.52 2.82 -4.94
N ILE A 30 -1.76 2.33 -4.95
CA ILE A 30 -2.12 1.05 -4.31
C ILE A 30 -1.61 -0.11 -5.18
N PRO A 31 -0.67 -0.92 -4.66
CA PRO A 31 -0.12 -2.03 -5.43
C PRO A 31 -1.19 -3.11 -5.67
N ASP A 32 -0.90 -4.03 -6.59
CA ASP A 32 -1.68 -5.26 -6.70
C ASP A 32 -1.59 -6.07 -5.41
N GLN A 33 -2.64 -6.78 -5.01
CA GLN A 33 -2.61 -7.62 -3.82
C GLN A 33 -2.29 -9.07 -4.23
N PRO A 34 -1.40 -9.80 -3.53
CA PRO A 34 -1.01 -11.16 -3.94
C PRO A 34 -2.19 -12.12 -4.05
N ALA A 35 -3.13 -12.05 -3.09
CA ALA A 35 -4.36 -12.83 -3.16
C ALA A 35 -5.16 -12.52 -4.43
N PHE A 36 -5.32 -11.24 -4.75
CA PHE A 36 -6.01 -10.79 -5.96
C PHE A 36 -5.33 -11.25 -7.24
N LYS A 37 -4.00 -11.20 -7.27
CA LYS A 37 -3.19 -11.63 -8.41
C LYS A 37 -3.40 -13.12 -8.70
N LEU A 38 -3.41 -13.95 -7.65
CA LEU A 38 -3.60 -15.40 -7.78
C LEU A 38 -5.01 -15.79 -8.25
N LEU A 39 -6.02 -14.93 -8.03
CA LEU A 39 -7.36 -15.14 -8.60
C LEU A 39 -7.37 -15.03 -10.14
N GLY A 40 -6.34 -14.44 -10.76
CA GLY A 40 -6.22 -14.34 -12.21
C GLY A 40 -7.18 -13.33 -12.84
N THR A 41 -7.59 -12.30 -12.09
CA THR A 41 -8.49 -11.24 -12.56
C THR A 41 -7.79 -10.19 -13.41
N ASN A 42 -6.45 -10.13 -13.38
CA ASN A 42 -5.64 -9.19 -14.13
C ASN A 42 -4.65 -9.96 -15.03
N PRO A 43 -4.51 -9.58 -16.32
CA PRO A 43 -3.63 -10.28 -17.26
C PRO A 43 -2.13 -10.07 -17.00
N SER A 44 -1.75 -9.00 -16.30
CA SER A 44 -0.37 -8.78 -15.87
C SER A 44 0.00 -9.77 -14.75
N ASP A 45 1.25 -10.23 -14.70
CA ASP A 45 1.83 -11.09 -13.66
C ASP A 45 2.86 -10.39 -12.78
N ILE A 46 3.29 -9.17 -13.13
CA ILE A 46 4.15 -8.37 -12.25
C ILE A 46 3.34 -7.81 -11.09
N LEU A 47 3.84 -7.96 -9.87
CA LEU A 47 3.29 -7.23 -8.72
C LEU A 47 3.90 -5.84 -8.68
N ARG A 48 3.06 -4.81 -8.58
CA ARG A 48 3.54 -3.49 -8.19
C ARG A 48 4.19 -3.53 -6.79
N PRO A 49 5.33 -2.85 -6.59
CA PRO A 49 5.88 -2.62 -5.27
C PRO A 49 4.90 -1.87 -4.38
N SER A 50 4.84 -2.27 -3.13
CA SER A 50 3.95 -1.74 -2.13
C SER A 50 4.56 -0.54 -1.40
N ASN A 51 3.68 0.20 -0.71
CA ASN A 51 4.05 1.08 0.37
C ASN A 51 3.44 0.56 1.65
N THR A 52 4.00 0.94 2.78
CA THR A 52 3.54 0.47 4.10
C THR A 52 2.25 1.18 4.51
N ASN A 53 1.14 0.79 3.88
CA ASN A 53 -0.21 1.26 4.18
C ASN A 53 -0.91 0.25 5.08
N GLU A 54 -1.73 0.76 6.02
CA GLU A 54 -2.41 -0.05 7.03
C GLU A 54 -3.52 -0.93 6.46
N LEU A 55 -4.24 -0.42 5.45
CA LEU A 55 -5.39 -1.07 4.84
C LEU A 55 -5.54 -0.61 3.38
N SER A 56 -5.83 -1.53 2.47
CA SER A 56 -6.23 -1.24 1.10
C SER A 56 -7.25 -2.25 0.59
N ALA A 57 -8.13 -1.81 -0.30
CA ALA A 57 -9.13 -2.62 -0.97
C ALA A 57 -9.04 -2.43 -2.49
N ILE A 58 -9.27 -3.51 -3.23
CA ILE A 58 -9.29 -3.52 -4.69
C ILE A 58 -10.59 -4.17 -5.15
N SER A 59 -11.21 -3.54 -6.15
CA SER A 59 -12.32 -4.11 -6.91
C SER A 59 -11.98 -3.99 -8.39
N SER A 60 -12.15 -5.08 -9.17
CA SER A 60 -11.82 -5.10 -10.60
C SER A 60 -12.91 -5.73 -11.44
N SER A 61 -12.71 -5.64 -12.77
CA SER A 61 -13.58 -6.23 -13.78
C SER A 61 -14.94 -5.55 -13.85
N PHE A 62 -14.95 -4.22 -13.80
CA PHE A 62 -16.16 -3.43 -14.05
C PHE A 62 -16.57 -3.42 -15.53
N MET A 63 -15.77 -4.00 -16.42
CA MET A 63 -16.05 -4.08 -17.86
C MET A 63 -16.09 -5.54 -18.31
N GLU A 64 -17.15 -5.90 -19.03
CA GLU A 64 -17.30 -7.18 -19.73
C GLU A 64 -17.69 -6.86 -21.19
N GLY A 65 -16.71 -6.89 -22.09
CA GLY A 65 -16.86 -6.37 -23.45
C GLY A 65 -17.06 -4.85 -23.46
N SER A 66 -18.20 -4.39 -23.97
CA SER A 66 -18.58 -2.96 -24.02
C SER A 66 -19.52 -2.53 -22.88
N SER A 67 -19.89 -3.44 -21.98
CA SER A 67 -20.85 -3.16 -20.91
C SER A 67 -20.18 -3.02 -19.55
N ILE A 68 -20.73 -2.11 -18.74
CA ILE A 68 -20.34 -1.95 -17.33
C ILE A 68 -21.07 -3.01 -16.50
N VAL A 69 -20.33 -3.77 -15.70
CA VAL A 69 -20.86 -4.85 -14.86
C VAL A 69 -20.49 -4.68 -13.40
N ILE A 70 -21.24 -5.33 -12.51
CA ILE A 70 -20.88 -5.44 -11.10
C ILE A 70 -19.60 -6.30 -10.99
N PRO A 71 -18.56 -5.82 -10.30
CA PRO A 71 -17.30 -6.53 -10.19
C PRO A 71 -17.50 -7.87 -9.48
N LYS A 72 -16.99 -8.94 -10.10
CA LYS A 72 -17.07 -10.32 -9.57
C LYS A 72 -15.90 -10.68 -8.66
N SER A 73 -14.98 -9.73 -8.45
CA SER A 73 -13.76 -9.93 -7.67
C SER A 73 -13.49 -8.77 -6.72
N PHE A 74 -13.09 -9.11 -5.50
CA PHE A 74 -12.75 -8.15 -4.45
C PHE A 74 -11.53 -8.65 -3.69
N SER A 75 -10.70 -7.73 -3.20
CA SER A 75 -9.60 -8.09 -2.32
C SER A 75 -9.32 -7.00 -1.30
N LEU A 76 -8.89 -7.41 -0.12
CA LEU A 76 -8.51 -6.58 1.01
C LEU A 76 -7.07 -6.93 1.41
N GLU A 77 -6.23 -5.94 1.70
CA GLU A 77 -4.88 -6.14 2.24
C GLU A 77 -4.67 -5.26 3.46
N VAL A 78 -4.07 -5.82 4.50
CA VAL A 78 -3.78 -5.16 5.78
C VAL A 78 -2.31 -5.33 6.16
N ALA A 79 -1.75 -4.34 6.85
CA ALA A 79 -0.48 -4.45 7.58
C ALA A 79 -0.78 -4.71 9.07
N PRO A 80 -0.90 -5.97 9.51
CA PRO A 80 -1.51 -6.30 10.80
C PRO A 80 -0.75 -5.72 11.99
N MET A 81 0.58 -5.75 11.97
CA MET A 81 1.41 -5.22 13.07
C MET A 81 1.34 -3.71 13.17
N LEU A 82 1.25 -3.02 12.02
CA LEU A 82 1.08 -1.57 11.98
C LEU A 82 -0.30 -1.17 12.50
N LEU A 83 -1.36 -1.85 12.04
CA LEU A 83 -2.73 -1.60 12.46
C LEU A 83 -2.95 -1.90 13.95
N ALA A 84 -2.45 -3.03 14.46
CA ALA A 84 -2.64 -3.44 15.85
C ALA A 84 -1.92 -2.53 16.87
N LYS A 85 -0.87 -1.81 16.44
CA LYS A 85 -0.05 -0.96 17.30
C LYS A 85 -0.14 0.53 16.95
N SER A 86 -1.05 0.95 16.07
CA SER A 86 -1.11 2.33 15.57
C SER A 86 -1.00 3.40 16.66
N ASN A 87 -1.65 3.19 17.81
CA ASN A 87 -1.75 4.18 18.89
C ASN A 87 -0.59 4.14 19.91
N LYS A 88 0.30 3.15 19.80
CA LYS A 88 1.43 2.93 20.73
C LYS A 88 2.76 2.75 20.01
N LEU A 89 2.77 2.89 18.69
CA LEU A 89 3.95 2.66 17.87
C LEU A 89 4.89 3.85 17.96
N THR A 90 6.07 3.67 18.54
CA THR A 90 7.12 4.69 18.44
C THR A 90 7.90 4.52 17.13
N LEU A 91 8.62 5.58 16.72
CA LEU A 91 9.51 5.51 15.55
C LEU A 91 10.63 4.47 15.76
N SER A 92 11.17 4.39 16.98
CA SER A 92 12.20 3.40 17.33
C SER A 92 11.68 1.97 17.19
N ASP A 93 10.49 1.69 17.74
CA ASP A 93 9.85 0.37 17.62
C ASP A 93 9.67 -0.04 16.15
N TYR A 94 9.27 0.90 15.29
CA TYR A 94 9.11 0.66 13.86
C TYR A 94 10.45 0.34 13.20
N ILE A 95 11.49 1.14 13.43
CA ILE A 95 12.81 0.96 12.81
C ILE A 95 13.42 -0.40 13.20
N ASP A 96 13.35 -0.76 14.49
CA ASP A 96 13.91 -2.01 15.01
C ASP A 96 13.24 -3.26 14.42
N LYS A 97 11.94 -3.17 14.09
CA LYS A 97 11.12 -4.28 13.59
C LYS A 97 10.52 -3.99 12.23
N LYS A 98 11.19 -3.18 11.40
CA LYS A 98 10.67 -2.68 10.12
C LYS A 98 10.10 -3.77 9.23
N PHE A 99 10.74 -4.95 9.19
CA PHE A 99 10.28 -6.09 8.42
C PHE A 99 8.87 -6.56 8.82
N LEU A 100 8.58 -6.63 10.12
CA LEU A 100 7.28 -7.06 10.65
C LEU A 100 6.19 -6.01 10.43
N TYR A 101 6.53 -4.72 10.53
CA TYR A 101 5.59 -3.63 10.29
C TYR A 101 5.27 -3.43 8.80
N ARG A 102 6.19 -3.85 7.92
CA ARG A 102 6.01 -3.86 6.46
C ARG A 102 5.34 -5.11 5.93
N ALA A 103 5.27 -6.18 6.71
CA ALA A 103 4.59 -7.41 6.32
C ALA A 103 3.08 -7.15 6.15
N LYS A 104 2.52 -7.68 5.08
CA LYS A 104 1.10 -7.53 4.74
C LYS A 104 0.42 -8.86 4.50
N VAL A 105 -0.87 -8.90 4.81
CA VAL A 105 -1.75 -10.03 4.58
C VAL A 105 -2.91 -9.57 3.71
N SER A 106 -3.20 -10.31 2.65
CA SER A 106 -4.31 -10.04 1.74
C SER A 106 -5.29 -11.19 1.67
N VAL A 107 -6.58 -10.90 1.55
CA VAL A 107 -7.64 -11.86 1.29
C VAL A 107 -8.41 -11.40 0.05
N GLY A 108 -8.56 -12.29 -0.92
CA GLY A 108 -9.30 -12.02 -2.14
C GLY A 108 -10.40 -13.05 -2.37
N THR A 109 -11.50 -12.64 -2.98
CA THR A 109 -12.57 -13.53 -3.43
C THR A 109 -12.91 -13.26 -4.88
N GLN A 110 -13.31 -14.32 -5.58
CA GLN A 110 -13.84 -14.23 -6.94
C GLN A 110 -14.97 -15.21 -7.14
N LYS A 111 -16.05 -14.75 -7.76
CA LYS A 111 -17.11 -15.62 -8.27
C LYS A 111 -16.82 -15.95 -9.74
N SER A 112 -16.79 -17.23 -10.08
CA SER A 112 -16.62 -17.72 -11.45
C SER A 112 -17.78 -18.64 -11.82
N LEU A 113 -18.20 -18.60 -13.09
CA LEU A 113 -19.14 -19.55 -13.67
C LEU A 113 -18.32 -20.49 -14.54
N VAL A 114 -18.29 -21.78 -14.19
CA VAL A 114 -17.68 -22.84 -15.00
C VAL A 114 -18.78 -23.83 -15.31
N ASP A 115 -19.09 -24.02 -16.60
CA ASP A 115 -20.10 -24.98 -17.07
C ASP A 115 -21.45 -24.89 -16.32
N THR A 116 -21.97 -23.68 -16.14
CA THR A 116 -23.21 -23.35 -15.41
C THR A 116 -23.20 -23.52 -13.88
N VAL A 117 -22.11 -24.05 -13.31
CA VAL A 117 -21.93 -24.17 -11.86
C VAL A 117 -21.17 -22.95 -11.34
N GLU A 118 -21.73 -22.31 -10.31
CA GLU A 118 -21.05 -21.23 -9.60
C GLU A 118 -19.94 -21.80 -8.73
N LYS A 119 -18.72 -21.30 -8.93
CA LYS A 119 -17.55 -21.60 -8.12
C LYS A 119 -17.06 -20.35 -7.42
N TYR A 120 -16.72 -20.50 -6.15
CA TYR A 120 -16.20 -19.44 -5.31
C TYR A 120 -14.73 -19.69 -5.04
N LYS A 121 -13.88 -18.76 -5.46
CA LYS A 121 -12.45 -18.79 -5.18
C LYS A 121 -12.14 -17.87 -4.02
N ILE A 122 -11.31 -18.35 -3.10
CA ILE A 122 -10.77 -17.58 -1.99
C ILE A 122 -9.26 -17.69 -2.03
N ALA A 123 -8.58 -16.54 -2.02
CA ALA A 123 -7.14 -16.47 -2.00
C ALA A 123 -6.64 -15.78 -0.71
N LEU A 124 -5.57 -16.31 -0.14
CA LEU A 124 -4.85 -15.73 0.99
C LEU A 124 -3.43 -15.39 0.54
N GLY A 125 -2.97 -14.17 0.77
CA GLY A 125 -1.68 -13.68 0.32
C GLY A 125 -0.86 -13.07 1.45
N PHE A 126 0.45 -13.21 1.34
CA PHE A 126 1.46 -12.62 2.21
C PHE A 126 2.44 -11.84 1.35
N ARG A 127 2.79 -10.65 1.80
CA ARG A 127 3.78 -9.79 1.13
C ARG A 127 4.80 -9.29 2.14
N PHE A 128 6.06 -9.29 1.70
CA PHE A 128 7.19 -8.77 2.44
C PHE A 128 7.97 -7.79 1.58
N THR A 129 8.27 -6.63 2.15
CA THR A 129 9.10 -5.60 1.52
C THR A 129 10.50 -5.64 2.09
N LEU A 130 11.45 -6.11 1.30
CA LEU A 130 12.85 -6.29 1.67
C LEU A 130 13.61 -4.96 1.61
N ILE A 131 13.33 -4.16 0.57
CA ILE A 131 13.92 -2.83 0.36
C ILE A 131 12.79 -1.86 0.10
N ASP A 132 12.82 -0.71 0.77
CA ASP A 132 11.92 0.42 0.51
C ASP A 132 12.61 1.73 0.88
N ASN A 133 13.08 2.44 -0.15
CA ASN A 133 13.73 3.73 0.00
C ASN A 133 12.74 4.91 0.02
N SER A 134 11.44 4.65 -0.20
CA SER A 134 10.37 5.66 -0.11
C SER A 134 9.70 5.72 1.27
N ASP A 135 10.10 4.85 2.21
CA ASP A 135 9.50 4.83 3.55
C ASP A 135 10.03 5.97 4.43
N LEU A 136 9.16 6.96 4.65
CA LEU A 136 9.40 8.12 5.52
C LEU A 136 9.93 7.74 6.91
N LYS A 137 9.44 6.63 7.47
CA LYS A 137 9.78 6.19 8.84
C LYS A 137 11.20 5.67 8.95
N THR A 138 11.88 5.47 7.82
CA THR A 138 13.28 5.02 7.79
C THR A 138 14.21 6.03 7.14
N ASN A 139 13.68 7.12 6.58
CA ASN A 139 14.47 8.14 5.91
C ASN A 139 15.02 9.14 6.94
N LYS A 140 16.30 8.99 7.29
CA LYS A 140 16.98 9.83 8.28
C LYS A 140 16.93 11.33 7.95
N ASN A 141 17.08 11.70 6.68
CA ASN A 141 17.07 13.10 6.27
C ASN A 141 15.69 13.73 6.49
N TYR A 142 14.63 13.02 6.09
CA TYR A 142 13.25 13.46 6.33
C TYR A 142 12.92 13.54 7.82
N ILE A 143 13.32 12.54 8.61
CA ILE A 143 13.13 12.52 10.06
C ILE A 143 13.82 13.74 10.72
N ASN A 144 15.06 14.04 10.33
CA ASN A 144 15.77 15.21 10.85
C ASN A 144 15.06 16.51 10.47
N GLN A 145 14.55 16.63 9.25
CA GLN A 145 13.81 17.82 8.81
C GLN A 145 12.49 18.00 9.57
N ILE A 146 11.76 16.92 9.90
CA ILE A 146 10.60 17.02 10.80
C ILE A 146 11.07 17.44 12.18
N PHE A 147 12.12 16.81 12.72
CA PHE A 147 12.65 17.10 14.03
C PHE A 147 12.96 18.59 14.16
N ASP A 148 13.66 19.18 13.19
CA ASP A 148 13.99 20.61 13.16
C ASP A 148 12.74 21.49 13.22
N ILE A 149 11.70 21.19 12.43
CA ILE A 149 10.44 21.96 12.42
C ILE A 149 9.71 21.82 13.76
N THR A 150 9.66 20.61 14.32
CA THR A 150 8.98 20.34 15.60
C THR A 150 9.73 20.95 16.79
N ALA A 151 11.07 20.92 16.77
CA ALA A 151 11.90 21.52 17.79
C ALA A 151 11.72 23.05 17.80
N GLU A 152 11.70 23.68 16.63
CA GLU A 152 11.40 25.11 16.49
C GLU A 152 10.01 25.46 17.07
N LYS A 153 8.98 24.66 16.77
CA LYS A 153 7.64 24.86 17.33
C LYS A 153 7.66 24.76 18.85
N THR A 154 8.25 23.70 19.40
CA THR A 154 8.35 23.47 20.85
C THR A 154 9.15 24.57 21.55
N GLU A 155 10.18 25.12 20.92
CA GLU A 155 10.94 26.27 21.44
C GLU A 155 10.01 27.48 21.63
N TRP A 156 9.23 27.85 20.61
CA TRP A 156 8.28 28.97 20.70
C TRP A 156 7.17 28.72 21.71
N GLU A 157 6.63 27.51 21.79
CA GLU A 157 5.64 27.13 22.80
C GLU A 157 6.19 27.31 24.22
N ASN A 158 7.43 26.90 24.47
CA ASN A 158 8.08 27.05 25.76
C ASN A 158 8.37 28.52 26.10
N ILE A 159 8.78 29.34 25.12
CA ILE A 159 8.95 30.79 25.30
C ILE A 159 7.63 31.44 25.75
N TYR A 160 6.53 31.20 25.03
CA TYR A 160 5.24 31.82 25.33
C TYR A 160 4.60 31.26 26.61
N LYS A 161 4.85 29.98 26.94
CA LYS A 161 4.47 29.39 28.24
C LYS A 161 5.11 30.15 29.41
N ILE A 162 6.42 30.38 29.35
CA ILE A 162 7.16 31.09 30.39
C ILE A 162 6.71 32.56 30.46
N GLU A 163 6.47 33.20 29.32
CA GLU A 163 5.95 34.57 29.25
C GLU A 163 4.59 34.68 29.96
N TYR A 164 3.63 33.81 29.65
CA TYR A 164 2.31 33.83 30.28
C TYR A 164 2.36 33.60 31.78
N LEU A 165 3.14 32.62 32.24
CA LEU A 165 3.27 32.32 33.68
C LEU A 165 3.83 33.52 34.46
N LYS A 166 4.74 34.29 33.87
CA LYS A 166 5.22 35.55 34.46
C LYS A 166 4.11 36.60 34.55
N ILE A 167 3.28 36.74 33.51
CA ILE A 167 2.17 37.71 33.47
C ILE A 167 1.17 37.43 34.60
N VAL A 168 0.84 36.16 34.85
CA VAL A 168 -0.11 35.77 35.91
C VAL A 168 0.54 35.51 37.27
N ASN A 169 1.85 35.78 37.41
CA ASN A 169 2.65 35.52 38.61
C ASN A 169 2.48 34.09 39.15
N LYS A 170 2.58 33.09 38.25
CA LYS A 170 2.51 31.66 38.56
C LYS A 170 3.81 30.95 38.22
N THR A 171 4.05 29.83 38.88
CA THR A 171 5.22 28.98 38.66
C THR A 171 4.91 27.84 37.70
N ILE A 172 5.93 27.10 37.28
CA ILE A 172 5.75 25.87 36.50
C ILE A 172 5.04 24.78 37.33
N LEU A 173 5.19 24.79 38.66
CA LEU A 173 4.50 23.85 39.55
C LEU A 173 3.00 24.12 39.55
N ASP A 174 2.59 25.40 39.63
CA ASP A 174 1.18 25.78 39.50
C ASP A 174 0.59 25.29 38.16
N TYR A 175 1.35 25.40 37.07
CA TYR A 175 0.93 24.91 35.75
C TYR A 175 0.72 23.40 35.73
N ILE A 176 1.62 22.62 36.33
CA ILE A 176 1.52 21.16 36.37
C ILE A 176 0.28 20.72 37.17
N GLU A 177 -0.03 21.41 38.27
CA GLU A 177 -1.10 21.03 39.19
C GLU A 177 -2.49 21.54 38.78
N ASN A 178 -2.57 22.56 37.91
CA ASN A 178 -3.83 23.25 37.60
C ASN A 178 -4.22 23.14 36.11
N LYS A 179 -5.18 22.28 35.81
CA LYS A 179 -5.71 22.08 34.44
C LYS A 179 -6.27 23.37 33.81
N ALA A 180 -6.99 24.21 34.57
CA ALA A 180 -7.53 25.45 34.02
C ALA A 180 -6.42 26.45 33.64
N LEU A 181 -5.31 26.44 34.39
CA LEU A 181 -4.10 27.19 34.03
C LEU A 181 -3.43 26.60 32.78
N GLN A 182 -3.42 25.28 32.61
CA GLN A 182 -2.92 24.63 31.39
C GLN A 182 -3.71 25.06 30.15
N ASP A 183 -5.04 25.04 30.23
CA ASP A 183 -5.91 25.46 29.12
C ASP A 183 -5.70 26.95 28.79
N SER A 184 -5.56 27.79 29.81
CA SER A 184 -5.29 29.24 29.64
C SER A 184 -3.92 29.51 29.02
N VAL A 185 -2.89 28.78 29.44
CA VAL A 185 -1.54 28.81 28.84
C VAL A 185 -1.60 28.37 27.38
N GLN A 186 -2.30 27.28 27.07
CA GLN A 186 -2.40 26.78 25.70
C GLN A 186 -3.09 27.79 24.78
N ASN A 187 -4.23 28.36 25.21
CA ASN A 187 -4.92 29.40 24.45
C ASN A 187 -4.03 30.62 24.18
N TYR A 188 -3.19 31.00 25.16
CA TYR A 188 -2.23 32.09 24.99
C TYR A 188 -1.12 31.74 23.99
N ILE A 189 -0.55 30.53 24.10
CA ILE A 189 0.46 30.01 23.17
C ILE A 189 -0.10 30.00 21.74
N ASP A 190 -1.28 29.43 21.54
CA ASP A 190 -1.92 29.31 20.22
C ASP A 190 -2.15 30.69 19.60
N LYS A 191 -2.64 31.65 20.40
CA LYS A 191 -2.79 33.05 19.97
C LYS A 191 -1.45 33.67 19.57
N LYS A 192 -0.40 33.51 20.38
CA LYS A 192 0.93 34.10 20.10
C LYS A 192 1.63 33.47 18.90
N ILE A 193 1.51 32.17 18.73
CA ILE A 193 2.01 31.47 17.53
C ILE A 193 1.26 31.99 16.29
N THR A 194 -0.07 32.11 16.36
CA THR A 194 -0.88 32.63 15.25
C THR A 194 -0.51 34.07 14.91
N GLU A 195 -0.35 34.94 15.91
CA GLU A 195 0.09 36.34 15.72
C GLU A 195 1.47 36.44 15.04
N LYS A 196 2.39 35.51 15.35
CA LYS A 196 3.77 35.56 14.86
C LYS A 196 3.96 34.92 13.49
N PHE A 197 3.37 33.74 13.28
CA PHE A 197 3.68 32.87 12.15
C PHE A 197 2.51 32.71 11.15
N ASN A 198 1.33 33.27 11.46
CA ASN A 198 0.03 32.92 10.92
C ASN A 198 -0.48 31.55 11.41
N GLU A 199 -1.80 31.37 11.30
CA GLU A 199 -2.45 30.09 11.56
C GLU A 199 -1.84 28.99 10.66
N ASN A 200 -1.59 27.81 11.21
CA ASN A 200 -1.08 26.63 10.49
C ASN A 200 0.35 26.70 9.94
N TYR A 201 1.18 27.71 10.26
CA TYR A 201 2.55 27.83 9.73
C TYR A 201 3.40 26.54 9.79
N PHE A 202 3.45 25.91 10.96
CA PHE A 202 4.23 24.68 11.16
C PHE A 202 3.61 23.51 10.42
N ASP A 203 2.28 23.42 10.39
CA ASP A 203 1.56 22.37 9.66
C ASP A 203 1.76 22.50 8.15
N ASP A 204 1.71 23.71 7.60
CA ASP A 204 1.99 24.00 6.20
C ASP A 204 3.43 23.64 5.82
N ARG A 205 4.40 23.89 6.71
CA ARG A 205 5.80 23.50 6.47
C ARG A 205 5.98 21.99 6.46
N LEU A 206 5.35 21.28 7.40
CA LEU A 206 5.39 19.82 7.45
C LEU A 206 4.68 19.20 6.24
N GLU A 207 3.55 19.75 5.81
CA GLU A 207 2.83 19.30 4.62
C GLU A 207 3.64 19.56 3.34
N LYS A 208 4.25 20.73 3.19
CA LYS A 208 5.16 21.02 2.05
C LYS A 208 6.36 20.08 2.03
N LEU A 209 6.93 19.79 3.19
CA LEU A 209 8.05 18.85 3.32
C LEU A 209 7.64 17.44 2.87
N LYS A 210 6.47 17.00 3.30
CA LYS A 210 5.86 15.71 2.95
C LYS A 210 5.56 15.61 1.45
N GLU A 211 4.92 16.62 0.87
CA GLU A 211 4.61 16.66 -0.55
C GLU A 211 5.87 16.67 -1.41
N LYS A 212 6.89 17.43 -1.00
CA LYS A 212 8.21 17.37 -1.65
C LYS A 212 8.80 15.97 -1.59
N PHE A 213 8.77 15.33 -0.42
CA PHE A 213 9.27 13.96 -0.29
C PHE A 213 8.53 12.98 -1.22
N LYS A 214 7.19 13.04 -1.27
CA LYS A 214 6.38 12.21 -2.17
C LYS A 214 6.82 12.39 -3.63
N GLN A 215 7.02 13.64 -4.06
CA GLN A 215 7.47 13.96 -5.42
C GLN A 215 8.89 13.47 -5.71
N ASP A 216 9.78 13.49 -4.72
CA ASP A 216 11.18 13.08 -4.88
C ASP A 216 11.37 11.55 -4.77
N THR A 217 10.40 10.81 -4.25
CA THR A 217 10.58 9.38 -3.90
C THR A 217 9.47 8.44 -4.37
N TRP A 218 8.45 8.92 -5.11
CA TRP A 218 7.37 8.06 -5.62
C TRP A 218 7.85 6.88 -6.46
N ASN A 219 9.02 7.03 -7.09
CA ASN A 219 9.68 6.05 -7.93
C ASN A 219 10.90 5.40 -7.27
N ALA A 220 11.14 5.61 -5.97
CA ALA A 220 12.33 5.11 -5.30
C ALA A 220 12.46 3.58 -5.37
N ASP A 221 13.68 3.10 -5.14
CA ASP A 221 13.99 1.67 -5.23
C ASP A 221 13.24 0.84 -4.20
N LYS A 222 12.72 -0.30 -4.66
CA LYS A 222 11.94 -1.23 -3.85
C LYS A 222 12.17 -2.66 -4.24
N TRP A 223 12.07 -3.56 -3.27
CA TRP A 223 12.08 -4.99 -3.53
C TRP A 223 11.03 -5.69 -2.68
N ASP A 224 10.03 -6.26 -3.35
CA ASP A 224 8.96 -7.02 -2.73
C ASP A 224 9.05 -8.50 -3.10
N VAL A 225 8.69 -9.34 -2.13
CA VAL A 225 8.44 -10.77 -2.30
C VAL A 225 7.03 -11.07 -1.79
N ALA A 226 6.30 -11.92 -2.50
CA ALA A 226 4.97 -12.33 -2.10
C ALA A 226 4.72 -13.82 -2.31
N LEU A 227 3.81 -14.35 -1.51
CA LEU A 227 3.32 -15.73 -1.53
C LEU A 227 1.80 -15.69 -1.42
N ALA A 228 1.07 -16.47 -2.21
CA ALA A 228 -0.37 -16.59 -2.05
C ALA A 228 -0.82 -18.04 -2.23
N PHE A 229 -1.93 -18.39 -1.58
CA PHE A 229 -2.59 -19.67 -1.63
C PHE A 229 -3.99 -19.47 -2.18
N LEU A 230 -4.41 -20.36 -3.08
CA LEU A 230 -5.71 -20.36 -3.71
C LEU A 230 -6.49 -21.57 -3.23
N THR A 231 -7.75 -21.30 -2.90
CA THR A 231 -8.73 -22.33 -2.62
C THR A 231 -10.00 -22.08 -3.41
N GLU A 232 -10.73 -23.14 -3.69
CA GLU A 232 -11.99 -23.11 -4.43
C GLU A 232 -13.05 -23.90 -3.67
N SER A 233 -14.30 -23.42 -3.71
CA SER A 233 -15.46 -24.13 -3.18
C SER A 233 -16.56 -24.18 -4.24
N PRO A 234 -17.18 -25.36 -4.48
CA PRO A 234 -18.35 -25.49 -5.34
C PRO A 234 -19.64 -24.98 -4.66
N ASP A 235 -19.61 -24.69 -3.35
CA ASP A 235 -20.73 -24.14 -2.61
C ASP A 235 -20.43 -22.77 -1.99
N SER A 236 -21.48 -21.99 -1.78
CA SER A 236 -21.40 -20.65 -1.17
C SER A 236 -21.11 -20.67 0.33
N LEU A 237 -21.19 -21.85 0.97
CA LEU A 237 -21.01 -22.02 2.41
C LEU A 237 -19.58 -22.40 2.80
N ALA A 238 -18.66 -22.47 1.82
CA ALA A 238 -17.27 -22.83 2.02
C ALA A 238 -17.07 -24.18 2.75
N LYS A 239 -18.04 -25.10 2.61
CA LYS A 239 -17.98 -26.40 3.30
C LYS A 239 -17.05 -27.37 2.59
N ASN A 240 -16.92 -27.23 1.28
CA ASN A 240 -16.12 -28.10 0.42
C ASN A 240 -14.92 -27.33 -0.17
N ILE A 241 -14.19 -26.61 0.68
CA ILE A 241 -12.97 -25.92 0.28
C ILE A 241 -11.91 -26.93 -0.16
N GLN A 242 -11.39 -26.74 -1.37
CA GLN A 242 -10.26 -27.47 -1.91
C GLN A 242 -9.09 -26.51 -2.16
N PHE A 243 -7.88 -26.97 -1.89
CA PHE A 243 -6.67 -26.25 -2.28
C PHE A 243 -6.47 -26.39 -3.79
N THR A 244 -6.36 -25.28 -4.50
CA THR A 244 -6.26 -25.26 -5.96
C THR A 244 -5.02 -24.56 -6.48
N GLY A 245 -4.20 -23.95 -5.62
CA GLY A 245 -2.93 -23.41 -6.10
C GLY A 245 -2.12 -22.60 -5.12
N VAL A 246 -0.88 -22.33 -5.53
CA VAL A 246 0.07 -21.46 -4.83
C VAL A 246 0.77 -20.58 -5.85
N GLY A 247 0.99 -19.32 -5.50
CA GLY A 247 1.75 -18.37 -6.32
C GLY A 247 2.86 -17.71 -5.52
N VAL A 248 3.99 -17.48 -6.17
CA VAL A 248 5.15 -16.77 -5.62
C VAL A 248 5.54 -15.67 -6.58
N TRP A 249 5.84 -14.48 -6.05
CA TRP A 249 6.28 -13.33 -6.84
C TRP A 249 7.50 -12.68 -6.19
N THR A 250 8.35 -12.11 -7.03
CA THR A 250 9.38 -11.15 -6.63
C THR A 250 9.38 -10.00 -7.64
N THR A 251 9.41 -8.77 -7.15
CA THR A 251 9.51 -7.58 -7.99
C THR A 251 10.55 -6.63 -7.43
N TYR A 252 11.51 -6.24 -8.26
CA TYR A 252 12.41 -5.13 -8.00
C TYR A 252 11.97 -3.91 -8.81
N ALA A 253 11.99 -2.75 -8.18
CA ALA A 253 11.75 -1.47 -8.83
C ALA A 253 12.95 -0.55 -8.65
N HIS A 254 13.27 0.16 -9.72
CA HIS A 254 14.36 1.12 -9.77
C HIS A 254 13.87 2.48 -10.28
N GLY A 255 14.21 3.54 -9.54
CA GLY A 255 13.80 4.91 -9.87
C GLY A 255 14.75 5.63 -10.81
N PHE A 256 14.20 6.32 -11.80
CA PHE A 256 14.93 7.25 -12.66
C PHE A 256 14.57 8.70 -12.35
N LYS A 257 15.47 9.39 -11.62
CA LYS A 257 15.29 10.79 -11.19
C LYS A 257 13.90 10.97 -10.57
N ASN A 258 13.12 11.95 -11.02
CA ASN A 258 11.77 12.22 -10.51
C ASN A 258 10.67 11.90 -11.54
N TRP A 259 11.01 11.31 -12.69
CA TRP A 259 10.09 11.19 -13.83
C TRP A 259 9.68 9.76 -14.18
N GLY A 260 10.43 8.73 -13.77
CA GLY A 260 10.14 7.36 -14.20
C GLY A 260 10.62 6.27 -13.25
N GLN A 261 10.08 5.06 -13.42
CA GLN A 261 10.42 3.88 -12.62
C GLN A 261 10.41 2.63 -13.50
N LEU A 262 11.46 1.82 -13.46
CA LEU A 262 11.48 0.49 -14.08
C LEU A 262 11.18 -0.57 -13.02
N LEU A 263 10.24 -1.45 -13.32
CA LEU A 263 9.97 -2.65 -12.55
C LEU A 263 10.44 -3.86 -13.35
N ILE A 264 11.09 -4.79 -12.67
CA ILE A 264 11.41 -6.12 -13.19
C ILE A 264 10.88 -7.13 -12.18
N GLY A 265 10.05 -8.06 -12.66
CA GLY A 265 9.41 -9.05 -11.82
C GLY A 265 9.44 -10.44 -12.42
N ALA A 266 9.41 -11.42 -11.52
CA ALA A 266 9.26 -12.83 -11.87
C ALA A 266 8.19 -13.46 -10.97
N SER A 267 7.47 -14.43 -11.51
CA SER A 267 6.48 -15.18 -10.75
C SER A 267 6.43 -16.65 -11.14
N TYR A 268 6.01 -17.46 -10.19
CA TYR A 268 5.72 -18.87 -10.38
C TYR A 268 4.37 -19.18 -9.76
N ASN A 269 3.47 -19.75 -10.55
CA ASN A 269 2.14 -20.16 -10.11
C ASN A 269 1.95 -21.65 -10.39
N TYR A 270 1.52 -22.38 -9.38
CA TYR A 270 1.01 -23.74 -9.49
C TYR A 270 -0.50 -23.70 -9.31
N LEU A 271 -1.23 -24.22 -10.29
CA LEU A 271 -2.69 -24.37 -10.23
C LEU A 271 -3.04 -25.84 -10.50
N SER A 272 -3.81 -26.44 -9.60
CA SER A 272 -4.42 -27.76 -9.82
C SER A 272 -5.86 -27.56 -10.27
N PHE A 273 -6.20 -28.14 -11.41
CA PHE A 273 -7.57 -28.19 -11.90
C PHE A 273 -8.15 -29.57 -11.65
N ASP A 274 -9.22 -29.64 -10.87
CA ASP A 274 -10.14 -30.79 -10.93
C ASP A 274 -10.94 -30.65 -12.22
N SER A 275 -10.65 -31.51 -13.19
CA SER A 275 -11.54 -31.63 -14.35
C SER A 275 -12.89 -32.18 -13.85
N LEU A 276 -13.95 -31.40 -14.01
CA LEU A 276 -15.30 -31.95 -13.96
C LEU A 276 -15.40 -32.98 -15.09
N ILE A 277 -15.59 -34.23 -14.69
CA ILE A 277 -15.59 -35.42 -15.52
C ILE A 277 -16.41 -35.22 -16.82
N VAL A 278 -15.72 -35.34 -17.95
CA VAL A 278 -16.31 -35.69 -19.25
C VAL A 278 -16.72 -37.16 -19.19
N ALA A 279 -17.98 -37.44 -18.86
CA ALA A 279 -18.73 -38.70 -19.08
C ALA A 279 -18.09 -40.09 -18.76
N THR A 280 -16.87 -40.17 -18.22
CA THR A 280 -16.06 -41.40 -18.15
C THR A 280 -15.18 -41.44 -16.90
N SER A 281 -15.79 -41.45 -15.71
CA SER A 281 -15.33 -42.00 -14.40
C SER A 281 -13.85 -41.94 -13.93
N LYS A 282 -12.91 -41.29 -14.61
CA LYS A 282 -11.55 -41.01 -14.16
C LYS A 282 -11.38 -39.51 -14.00
N ILE A 283 -11.20 -39.09 -12.75
CA ILE A 283 -10.75 -37.74 -12.41
C ILE A 283 -9.25 -37.73 -12.74
N GLU A 284 -8.86 -37.03 -13.80
CA GLU A 284 -7.46 -36.69 -14.03
C GLU A 284 -7.18 -35.32 -13.44
N ASN A 285 -6.27 -35.31 -12.46
CA ASN A 285 -5.78 -34.08 -11.84
C ASN A 285 -4.73 -33.48 -12.77
N PHE A 286 -5.06 -32.36 -13.41
CA PHE A 286 -4.10 -31.63 -14.23
C PHE A 286 -3.40 -30.57 -13.39
N SER A 287 -2.07 -30.66 -13.31
CA SER A 287 -1.23 -29.62 -12.73
C SER A 287 -0.76 -28.66 -13.83
N ASN A 288 -1.06 -27.38 -13.66
CA ASN A 288 -0.56 -26.32 -14.52
C ASN A 288 0.48 -25.48 -13.77
N HIS A 289 1.70 -25.49 -14.27
CA HIS A 289 2.78 -24.64 -13.79
C HIS A 289 2.92 -23.46 -14.74
N LYS A 290 2.91 -22.24 -14.20
CA LYS A 290 3.12 -21.00 -14.96
C LYS A 290 4.33 -20.28 -14.41
N LEU A 291 5.31 -20.01 -15.27
CA LEU A 291 6.45 -19.14 -14.98
C LEU A 291 6.29 -17.86 -15.79
N SER A 292 6.44 -16.71 -15.16
CA SER A 292 6.34 -15.41 -15.83
C SER A 292 7.54 -14.54 -15.51
N VAL A 293 7.99 -13.79 -16.51
CA VAL A 293 8.96 -12.70 -16.38
C VAL A 293 8.37 -11.46 -17.03
N ALA A 294 8.44 -10.33 -16.34
CA ALA A 294 7.82 -9.10 -16.79
C ALA A 294 8.69 -7.89 -16.49
N SER A 295 8.58 -6.89 -17.35
CA SER A 295 9.17 -5.56 -17.16
C SER A 295 8.11 -4.50 -17.39
N ARG A 296 8.03 -3.50 -16.50
CA ARG A 296 7.12 -2.37 -16.65
C ARG A 296 7.86 -1.06 -16.42
N LEU A 297 7.74 -0.13 -17.36
CA LEU A 297 8.26 1.22 -17.25
C LEU A 297 7.11 2.18 -16.93
N TYR A 298 7.19 2.85 -15.78
CA TYR A 298 6.34 3.98 -15.41
C TYR A 298 6.98 5.31 -15.80
N PHE A 299 6.13 6.26 -16.17
CA PHE A 299 6.48 7.66 -16.36
C PHE A 299 5.40 8.55 -15.76
N GLY A 300 5.78 9.69 -15.16
CA GLY A 300 4.83 10.65 -14.58
C GLY A 300 5.24 11.16 -13.21
N SER A 301 4.29 11.20 -12.30
CA SER A 301 4.41 11.71 -10.93
C SER A 301 3.72 10.77 -9.95
N ASN A 302 3.67 11.14 -8.66
CA ASN A 302 2.91 10.35 -7.69
C ASN A 302 1.44 10.19 -8.11
N ASN A 303 0.75 11.30 -8.43
CA ASN A 303 -0.71 11.31 -8.60
C ASN A 303 -1.20 10.88 -9.99
N PHE A 304 -0.30 10.85 -10.97
CA PHE A 304 -0.62 10.43 -12.34
C PHE A 304 0.59 9.71 -12.93
N LYS A 305 0.37 8.47 -13.37
CA LYS A 305 1.41 7.63 -13.97
C LYS A 305 0.87 7.04 -15.27
N GLY A 306 1.65 7.13 -16.33
CA GLY A 306 1.50 6.24 -17.49
C GLY A 306 2.46 5.07 -17.37
N PHE A 307 2.15 3.96 -18.03
CA PHE A 307 3.05 2.82 -18.09
C PHE A 307 3.03 2.09 -19.43
N LEU A 308 4.16 1.43 -19.71
CA LEU A 308 4.32 0.43 -20.75
C LEU A 308 4.88 -0.84 -20.11
N GLU A 309 4.31 -1.99 -20.44
CA GLU A 309 4.68 -3.28 -19.90
C GLU A 309 4.87 -4.31 -21.01
N GLY A 310 5.93 -5.10 -20.86
CA GLY A 310 6.16 -6.32 -21.61
C GLY A 310 6.28 -7.50 -20.65
N GLN A 311 5.66 -8.61 -21.00
CA GLN A 311 5.69 -9.84 -20.19
C GLN A 311 5.75 -11.08 -21.07
N PHE A 312 6.40 -12.11 -20.55
CA PHE A 312 6.48 -13.43 -21.15
C PHE A 312 6.08 -14.50 -20.12
N ASP A 313 5.21 -15.42 -20.53
CA ASP A 313 4.70 -16.51 -19.72
C ASP A 313 5.00 -17.86 -20.40
N TYR A 314 5.48 -18.82 -19.62
CA TYR A 314 5.52 -20.23 -19.99
C TYR A 314 4.49 -21.01 -19.17
N ARG A 315 3.69 -21.87 -19.81
CA ARG A 315 2.74 -22.77 -19.12
C ARG A 315 3.00 -24.22 -19.46
N SER A 316 3.07 -25.09 -18.45
CA SER A 316 3.45 -26.49 -18.62
C SER A 316 2.37 -27.33 -19.31
N LEU A 317 1.09 -27.12 -18.98
CA LEU A 317 0.01 -28.03 -19.38
C LEU A 317 -0.11 -28.18 -20.90
N ASN A 318 0.02 -27.07 -21.63
CA ASN A 318 -0.06 -27.03 -23.10
C ASN A 318 1.29 -26.73 -23.74
N THR A 319 2.37 -26.66 -22.94
CA THR A 319 3.68 -26.14 -23.38
C THR A 319 3.59 -24.80 -24.12
N SER A 320 2.62 -23.97 -23.72
CA SER A 320 2.30 -22.70 -24.38
C SER A 320 3.24 -21.59 -23.91
N ASN A 321 3.66 -20.75 -24.85
CA ASN A 321 4.46 -19.56 -24.57
C ASN A 321 3.66 -18.34 -24.96
N ASN A 322 3.33 -17.49 -23.99
CA ASN A 322 2.52 -16.31 -24.24
C ASN A 322 3.35 -15.05 -24.02
N ALA A 323 3.10 -14.03 -24.82
CA ALA A 323 3.67 -12.70 -24.63
C ALA A 323 2.56 -11.68 -24.42
N LEU A 324 2.84 -10.66 -23.63
CA LEU A 324 1.93 -9.57 -23.34
C LEU A 324 2.61 -8.24 -23.61
N ILE A 325 1.92 -7.35 -24.32
CA ILE A 325 2.25 -5.92 -24.38
C ILE A 325 1.06 -5.15 -23.82
N ASN A 326 1.31 -4.31 -22.83
CA ASN A 326 0.25 -3.62 -22.09
C ASN A 326 0.62 -2.16 -21.87
N LEU A 327 -0.35 -1.26 -22.09
CA LEU A 327 -0.21 0.18 -21.88
C LEU A 327 -1.36 0.67 -21.02
N GLY A 328 -1.08 1.57 -20.09
CA GLY A 328 -2.13 2.11 -19.24
C GLY A 328 -1.73 3.34 -18.46
N THR A 329 -2.68 3.78 -17.64
CA THR A 329 -2.54 4.90 -16.73
C THR A 329 -3.07 4.55 -15.34
N GLU A 330 -2.47 5.17 -14.32
CA GLU A 330 -2.89 5.12 -12.92
C GLU A 330 -3.08 6.57 -12.45
N MET A 331 -4.27 6.89 -11.95
CA MET A 331 -4.65 8.25 -11.58
C MET A 331 -5.22 8.27 -10.17
N ASN A 332 -4.64 9.09 -9.30
CA ASN A 332 -5.24 9.45 -8.03
C ASN A 332 -6.28 10.54 -8.27
N ILE A 333 -7.57 10.19 -8.12
CA ILE A 333 -8.67 11.15 -8.34
C ILE A 333 -9.09 11.85 -7.04
N TYR A 334 -8.78 11.24 -5.90
CA TYR A 334 -9.05 11.74 -4.57
C TYR A 334 -8.10 11.04 -3.58
N ASP A 335 -7.90 11.63 -2.40
CA ASP A 335 -7.09 11.05 -1.33
C ASP A 335 -7.53 9.60 -1.04
N GLY A 336 -6.61 8.65 -1.26
CA GLY A 336 -6.87 7.22 -1.18
C GLY A 336 -7.68 6.55 -2.32
N ILE A 337 -8.17 7.26 -3.34
CA ILE A 337 -8.95 6.68 -4.46
C ILE A 337 -8.19 6.76 -5.78
N TRP A 338 -7.94 5.59 -6.37
CA TRP A 338 -7.20 5.44 -7.62
C TRP A 338 -8.04 4.76 -8.70
N ILE A 339 -7.91 5.26 -9.92
CA ILE A 339 -8.42 4.65 -11.15
C ILE A 339 -7.23 4.12 -11.94
N ASN A 340 -7.34 2.87 -12.41
CA ASN A 340 -6.42 2.36 -13.42
C ASN A 340 -7.17 2.04 -14.71
N LEU A 341 -6.61 2.50 -15.82
CA LEU A 341 -7.07 2.22 -17.17
C LEU A 341 -5.95 1.50 -17.89
N ASN A 342 -6.23 0.42 -18.60
CA ASN A 342 -5.23 -0.20 -19.48
C ASN A 342 -5.86 -0.89 -20.68
N VAL A 343 -5.03 -1.04 -21.70
CA VAL A 343 -5.30 -1.75 -22.94
C VAL A 343 -4.05 -2.53 -23.30
N GLY A 344 -4.22 -3.76 -23.75
CA GLY A 344 -3.09 -4.59 -24.12
C GLY A 344 -3.45 -5.70 -25.09
N TYR A 345 -2.40 -6.30 -25.62
CA TYR A 345 -2.46 -7.45 -26.51
C TYR A 345 -1.73 -8.62 -25.88
N THR A 346 -2.40 -9.76 -25.82
CA THR A 346 -1.79 -11.04 -25.46
C THR A 346 -1.61 -11.85 -26.73
N PHE A 347 -0.36 -12.26 -27.00
CA PHE A 347 -0.01 -13.20 -28.05
C PHE A 347 0.11 -14.58 -27.42
N ASN A 348 -0.79 -15.49 -27.78
CA ASN A 348 -0.76 -16.87 -27.29
C ASN A 348 0.06 -17.73 -28.25
N ASP A 349 0.78 -18.69 -27.66
CA ASP A 349 1.54 -19.72 -28.38
C ASP A 349 2.51 -19.15 -29.44
N VAL A 350 3.28 -18.14 -29.02
CA VAL A 350 4.18 -17.31 -29.87
C VAL A 350 5.17 -18.13 -30.71
N PHE A 351 5.52 -19.35 -30.27
CA PHE A 351 6.46 -20.23 -30.97
C PHE A 351 5.79 -21.38 -31.75
N THR A 352 4.47 -21.35 -31.90
CA THR A 352 3.73 -22.38 -32.66
C THR A 352 3.05 -21.77 -33.88
N GLU A 353 2.70 -22.61 -34.85
CA GLU A 353 1.96 -22.18 -36.06
C GLU A 353 0.53 -21.71 -35.73
N ASN A 354 -0.02 -22.09 -34.57
CA ASN A 354 -1.37 -21.72 -34.12
C ASN A 354 -1.36 -20.47 -33.24
N ASN A 355 -0.60 -19.44 -33.63
CA ASN A 355 -0.58 -18.21 -32.86
C ASN A 355 -1.97 -17.52 -32.88
N SER A 356 -2.36 -16.97 -31.73
CA SER A 356 -3.57 -16.16 -31.63
C SER A 356 -3.28 -14.91 -30.82
N SER A 357 -4.02 -13.83 -31.10
CA SER A 357 -3.88 -12.58 -30.37
C SER A 357 -5.20 -12.14 -29.79
N ASN A 358 -5.21 -11.77 -28.52
CA ASN A 358 -6.39 -11.26 -27.84
C ASN A 358 -6.13 -9.82 -27.38
N LEU A 359 -6.98 -8.90 -27.83
CA LEU A 359 -7.06 -7.55 -27.26
C LEU A 359 -7.84 -7.62 -25.95
N PHE A 360 -7.33 -6.97 -24.92
CA PHE A 360 -8.09 -6.74 -23.69
C PHE A 360 -8.00 -5.26 -23.28
N SER A 361 -8.97 -4.85 -22.49
CA SER A 361 -8.94 -3.61 -21.74
C SER A 361 -9.44 -3.87 -20.33
N SER A 362 -8.99 -3.06 -19.37
CA SER A 362 -9.51 -3.14 -18.02
C SER A 362 -9.63 -1.78 -17.34
N PHE A 363 -10.60 -1.72 -16.44
CA PHE A 363 -10.90 -0.60 -15.57
C PHE A 363 -10.94 -1.10 -14.13
N ASP A 364 -10.03 -0.59 -13.29
CA ASP A 364 -9.95 -0.92 -11.88
C ASP A 364 -10.19 0.32 -11.02
N ILE A 365 -10.89 0.13 -9.90
CA ILE A 365 -10.95 1.11 -8.81
C ILE A 365 -10.22 0.53 -7.61
N ARG A 366 -9.34 1.33 -7.02
CA ARG A 366 -8.59 0.98 -5.82
C ARG A 366 -8.81 2.02 -4.75
N ILE A 367 -9.01 1.54 -3.53
CA ILE A 367 -9.32 2.38 -2.38
C ILE A 367 -8.35 2.03 -1.26
N GLN A 368 -7.77 3.03 -0.62
CA GLN A 368 -7.03 2.86 0.63
C GLN A 368 -7.54 3.86 1.66
N ILE A 369 -7.11 3.71 2.91
CA ILE A 369 -7.36 4.71 3.94
C ILE A 369 -6.77 6.04 3.45
N PRO A 370 -7.59 7.11 3.32
CA PRO A 370 -7.08 8.42 2.94
C PRO A 370 -6.06 8.92 3.95
N GLU A 371 -5.04 9.63 3.48
CA GLU A 371 -4.00 10.19 4.33
C GLU A 371 -4.56 11.13 5.41
N LYS A 372 -5.60 11.89 5.04
CA LYS A 372 -6.26 12.84 5.93
C LYS A 372 -7.21 12.18 6.92
N LEU A 373 -7.55 10.90 6.73
CA LEU A 373 -8.44 10.18 7.63
C LEU A 373 -7.67 9.82 8.90
N LYS A 374 -8.01 10.53 9.98
CA LYS A 374 -7.47 10.27 11.32
C LYS A 374 -8.16 9.05 11.89
N PHE A 375 -7.52 7.89 11.78
CA PHE A 375 -7.77 6.82 12.74
C PHE A 375 -6.95 7.15 13.99
N PHE A 376 -7.66 7.56 15.03
CA PHE A 376 -7.18 7.87 16.38
C PHE A 376 -6.51 9.25 16.56
#